data_AF-A0A938VXR9-F1
#
_entry.id   AF-A0A938VXR9-F1
#
_cell.length_a   1.000
_cell.length_b   1.000
_cell.length_c   1.000
_cell.angle_alpha   90.00
_cell.angle_beta   90.00
_cell.angle_gamma   90.00
#
_symmetry.space_group_name_H-M   'P 1'
#
loop_
_entity.id
_entity.type
_entity.pdbx_description
1 polymer ?
#
loop_
_entity_poly.entity_id
_entity_poly.type
_entity_poly.pdbx_seq_one_letter_code
_entity_poly.pdbx_strand_id
1 'polypeptide(L)'
;MTFKPVPRLDRWFALLVILAVLGLDGVAARAVMGRPVDGGSFLLALWVLGSLLVVVYLAYRTFCAFTLEYWVDRDGVTLVWGFTRQFVPMAEIQRVQRGDAAVRLKQVRPWHWPYPERRRRWGVQAGVINAYATLPLPEQTILATADEAYGLSPAETDRFLAALQARHSLGPVRSRRTELRYPPLWTWPLWRDRSALFLIGAGLLGVLLIFGMLCFRYPVLSADLPLHFDVNGIPDRIAPKSGLFALPIIGLLTWTVNLALGVWLYRRVQPQGAYLLWGGALAVQGIAGLALFNLMRW
;
A
#
# COMPACT_ATOMS: atom_id res chain seq x y z
N MET A 1 7.26 16.93 26.12
CA MET A 1 6.09 16.32 26.79
C MET A 1 5.30 15.58 25.72
N THR A 2 4.79 14.40 26.04
CA THR A 2 4.06 13.55 25.09
C THR A 2 2.57 13.55 25.42
N PHE A 3 1.73 13.76 24.42
CA PHE A 3 0.28 13.74 24.52
C PHE A 3 -0.28 12.69 23.58
N LYS A 4 -1.24 11.92 24.09
CA LYS A 4 -1.99 10.95 23.28
C LYS A 4 -3.26 11.58 22.73
N PRO A 5 -3.76 11.11 21.60
CA PRO A 5 -5.01 11.59 21.06
C PRO A 5 -6.22 10.99 21.78
N VAL A 6 -7.38 11.62 21.61
CA VAL A 6 -8.66 11.11 22.16
C VAL A 6 -8.94 9.70 21.62
N PRO A 7 -9.10 8.68 22.49
CA PRO A 7 -9.30 7.30 22.04
C PRO A 7 -10.62 7.18 21.26
N ARG A 8 -10.57 6.57 20.07
CA ARG A 8 -11.76 6.26 19.28
C ARG A 8 -11.94 4.75 19.11
N LEU A 9 -13.18 4.29 19.01
CA LEU A 9 -13.53 2.89 18.80
C LEU A 9 -13.19 2.40 17.38
N ASP A 10 -13.11 3.31 16.39
CA ASP A 10 -12.79 3.00 14.98
C ASP A 10 -11.55 2.12 14.80
N ARG A 11 -10.53 2.28 15.66
CA ARG A 11 -9.30 1.47 15.59
C ARG A 11 -9.53 0.00 15.95
N TRP A 12 -10.50 -0.30 16.81
CA TRP A 12 -10.90 -1.66 17.17
C TRP A 12 -11.80 -2.28 16.11
N PHE A 13 -12.72 -1.50 15.54
CA PHE A 13 -13.49 -1.94 14.37
C PHE A 13 -12.58 -2.30 13.19
N ALA A 14 -11.48 -1.56 13.00
CA ALA A 14 -10.47 -1.87 12.00
C ALA A 14 -9.83 -3.25 12.20
N LEU A 15 -9.47 -3.60 13.45
CA LEU A 15 -8.95 -4.92 13.79
C LEU A 15 -9.99 -6.02 13.56
N LEU A 16 -11.25 -5.79 13.95
CA LEU A 16 -12.34 -6.75 13.72
C LEU A 16 -12.57 -7.01 12.23
N VAL A 17 -12.57 -5.96 11.40
CA VAL A 17 -12.69 -6.11 9.94
C VAL A 17 -11.50 -6.87 9.36
N ILE A 18 -10.27 -6.58 9.80
CA ILE A 18 -9.08 -7.33 9.39
C ILE A 18 -9.25 -8.82 9.74
N LEU A 19 -9.65 -9.14 10.96
CA LEU A 19 -9.87 -10.53 11.39
C LEU A 19 -11.00 -11.20 10.60
N ALA A 20 -12.09 -10.50 10.31
CA ALA A 20 -13.19 -11.01 9.50
C ALA A 20 -12.75 -11.31 8.06
N VAL A 21 -12.00 -10.40 7.43
CA VAL A 21 -11.46 -10.62 6.07
C VAL A 21 -10.48 -11.79 6.06
N LEU A 22 -9.56 -11.88 7.02
CA LEU A 22 -8.64 -13.01 7.14
C LEU A 22 -9.37 -14.34 7.38
N GLY A 23 -10.47 -14.32 8.15
CA GLY A 23 -11.33 -15.48 8.34
C GLY A 23 -12.00 -15.93 7.03
N LEU A 24 -12.54 -14.98 6.26
CA LEU A 24 -13.11 -15.24 4.93
C LEU A 24 -12.05 -15.77 3.95
N ASP A 25 -10.84 -15.21 3.97
CA ASP A 25 -9.72 -15.68 3.16
C ASP A 25 -9.31 -17.10 3.54
N GLY A 26 -9.30 -17.43 4.84
CA GLY A 26 -9.05 -18.79 5.33
C GLY A 26 -10.10 -19.80 4.84
N VAL A 27 -11.38 -19.41 4.85
CA VAL A 27 -12.47 -20.24 4.30
C VAL A 27 -12.33 -20.40 2.79
N ALA A 28 -12.02 -19.32 2.06
CA ALA A 28 -11.81 -19.36 0.61
C ALA A 28 -10.61 -20.23 0.24
N ALA A 29 -9.48 -20.11 0.95
CA ALA A 29 -8.30 -20.93 0.74
C ALA A 29 -8.58 -22.42 1.01
N ARG A 30 -9.31 -22.73 2.10
CA ARG A 30 -9.75 -24.11 2.38
C ARG A 30 -10.68 -24.64 1.28
N ALA A 31 -11.59 -23.81 0.77
CA ALA A 31 -12.48 -24.20 -0.33
C ALA A 31 -11.71 -24.47 -1.63
N VAL A 32 -10.63 -23.74 -1.90
CA VAL A 32 -9.75 -23.98 -3.05
C VAL A 32 -9.01 -25.31 -2.93
N MET A 33 -8.51 -25.66 -1.73
CA MET A 33 -7.81 -26.93 -1.51
C MET A 33 -8.67 -28.18 -1.75
N GLY A 34 -9.99 -28.06 -1.58
CA GLY A 34 -10.94 -29.15 -1.85
C GLY A 34 -11.53 -29.16 -3.25
N ARG A 35 -11.17 -28.20 -4.12
CA ARG A 35 -11.72 -28.05 -5.46
C ARG A 35 -10.76 -28.58 -6.53
N PRO A 36 -11.28 -29.13 -7.64
CA PRO A 36 -10.46 -29.39 -8.81
C PRO A 36 -9.92 -28.06 -9.36
N VAL A 37 -8.76 -28.11 -10.02
CA VAL A 37 -8.15 -26.93 -10.63
C VAL A 37 -9.00 -26.47 -11.83
N ASP A 38 -9.64 -25.32 -11.68
CA ASP A 38 -10.51 -24.71 -12.68
C ASP A 38 -10.44 -23.17 -12.65
N GLY A 39 -11.18 -22.51 -13.54
CA GLY A 39 -11.27 -21.05 -13.55
C GLY A 39 -11.81 -20.46 -12.24
N GLY A 40 -12.73 -21.16 -11.57
CA GLY A 40 -13.27 -20.75 -10.27
C GLY A 40 -12.23 -20.72 -9.17
N SER A 41 -11.38 -21.76 -9.10
CA SER A 41 -10.26 -21.85 -8.16
C SER A 41 -9.24 -20.73 -8.39
N PHE A 42 -8.98 -20.36 -9.65
CA PHE A 42 -8.12 -19.23 -10.00
C PHE A 42 -8.70 -17.89 -9.55
N LEU A 43 -10.00 -17.64 -9.80
CA LEU A 43 -10.67 -16.42 -9.36
C LEU A 43 -10.71 -16.31 -7.83
N LEU A 44 -10.92 -17.42 -7.13
CA LEU A 44 -10.85 -17.46 -5.67
C LEU A 44 -9.43 -17.18 -5.15
N ALA A 45 -8.41 -17.77 -5.77
CA ALA A 45 -7.02 -17.48 -5.42
C ALA A 45 -6.67 -16.00 -5.67
N LEU A 46 -7.16 -15.42 -6.77
CA LEU A 46 -6.98 -14.00 -7.08
C LEU A 46 -7.73 -13.11 -6.08
N TRP A 47 -8.93 -13.51 -5.65
CA TRP A 47 -9.67 -12.84 -4.58
C TRP A 47 -8.87 -12.81 -3.28
N VAL A 48 -8.37 -13.96 -2.83
CA VAL A 48 -7.54 -14.09 -1.62
C VAL A 48 -6.26 -13.24 -1.74
N LEU A 49 -5.61 -13.24 -2.89
CA LEU A 49 -4.44 -12.39 -3.09
C LEU A 49 -4.78 -10.90 -3.01
N GLY A 50 -5.89 -10.49 -3.63
CA GLY A 50 -6.37 -9.11 -3.60
C GLY A 50 -6.82 -8.64 -2.21
N SER A 51 -7.55 -9.49 -1.49
CA SER A 51 -7.99 -9.21 -0.12
C SER A 51 -6.81 -9.10 0.83
N LEU A 52 -5.76 -9.92 0.68
CA LEU A 52 -4.52 -9.79 1.47
C LEU A 52 -3.86 -8.43 1.27
N LEU A 53 -3.83 -7.89 0.04
CA LEU A 53 -3.31 -6.52 -0.20
C LEU A 53 -4.17 -5.47 0.52
N VAL A 54 -5.49 -5.63 0.52
CA VAL A 54 -6.41 -4.77 1.28
C VAL A 54 -6.16 -4.90 2.77
N VAL A 55 -5.96 -6.11 3.30
CA VAL A 55 -5.62 -6.36 4.70
C VAL A 55 -4.32 -5.69 5.08
N VAL A 56 -3.26 -5.78 4.26
CA VAL A 56 -1.99 -5.09 4.50
C VAL A 56 -2.20 -3.57 4.57
N TYR A 57 -3.00 -3.01 3.65
CA TYR A 57 -3.34 -1.60 3.68
C TYR A 57 -4.11 -1.19 4.95
N LEU A 58 -5.14 -1.95 5.31
CA LEU A 58 -5.94 -1.71 6.51
C LEU A 58 -5.10 -1.88 7.79
N ALA A 59 -4.23 -2.89 7.85
CA ALA A 59 -3.33 -3.13 8.96
C ALA A 59 -2.33 -1.99 9.12
N TYR A 60 -1.75 -1.52 8.01
CA TYR A 60 -0.88 -0.34 8.01
C TYR A 60 -1.61 0.90 8.55
N ARG A 61 -2.82 1.20 8.07
CA ARG A 61 -3.57 2.37 8.56
C ARG A 61 -4.03 2.23 10.00
N THR A 62 -4.42 1.04 10.41
CA THR A 62 -4.76 0.71 11.81
C THR A 62 -3.55 0.92 12.71
N PHE A 63 -2.39 0.37 12.34
CA PHE A 63 -1.12 0.58 13.05
C PHE A 63 -0.79 2.07 13.19
N CYS A 64 -0.92 2.84 12.10
CA CYS A 64 -0.72 4.28 12.14
C CYS A 64 -1.73 5.00 13.07
N ALA A 65 -2.97 4.50 13.19
CA ALA A 65 -3.96 5.04 14.12
C ALA A 65 -3.61 4.75 15.60
N PHE A 66 -2.99 3.61 15.90
CA PHE A 66 -2.55 3.27 17.27
C PHE A 66 -1.28 4.02 17.71
N THR A 67 -0.47 4.45 16.75
CA THR A 67 0.83 5.12 16.98
C THR A 67 0.75 6.65 16.89
N LEU A 68 -0.46 7.21 16.78
CA LEU A 68 -0.62 8.67 16.76
C LEU A 68 -0.25 9.26 18.11
N GLU A 69 0.75 10.14 18.12
CA GLU A 69 1.20 10.85 19.31
C GLU A 69 1.62 12.28 18.97
N TYR A 70 1.54 13.16 19.95
CA TYR A 70 1.97 14.56 19.84
C TYR A 70 3.08 14.83 20.85
N TRP A 71 4.27 15.16 20.37
CA TRP A 71 5.40 15.51 21.22
C TRP A 71 5.59 17.02 21.17
N VAL A 72 5.38 17.68 22.30
CA VAL A 72 5.65 19.11 22.43
C VAL A 72 7.06 19.26 22.97
N ASP A 73 7.95 19.85 22.17
CA ASP A 73 9.30 20.23 22.54
C ASP A 73 9.48 21.76 22.62
N ARG A 74 10.64 22.27 23.07
CA ARG A 74 10.95 23.71 23.08
C ARG A 74 11.06 24.28 21.66
N ASP A 75 11.58 23.49 20.72
CA ASP A 75 11.77 23.92 19.34
C ASP A 75 10.50 23.79 18.48
N GLY A 76 9.51 22.97 18.90
CA GLY A 76 8.29 22.76 18.12
C GLY A 76 7.44 21.58 18.56
N VAL A 77 6.39 21.31 17.80
CA VAL A 77 5.46 20.20 17.99
C VAL A 77 5.75 19.13 16.93
N THR A 78 6.09 17.91 17.37
CA THR A 78 6.24 16.75 16.49
C THR A 78 4.97 15.92 16.50
N LEU A 79 4.39 15.71 15.32
CA LEU A 79 3.24 14.85 15.08
C LEU A 79 3.74 13.49 14.57
N VAL A 80 3.52 12.44 15.35
CA VAL A 80 3.96 11.08 15.00
C VAL A 80 2.76 10.30 14.46
N TRP A 81 2.92 9.64 13.31
CA TRP A 81 1.89 8.77 12.74
C TRP A 81 2.52 7.58 12.02
N GLY A 82 2.55 6.44 12.69
CA GLY A 82 3.30 5.27 12.21
C GLY A 82 4.76 5.66 11.94
N PHE A 83 5.18 5.50 10.69
CA PHE A 83 6.54 5.83 10.25
C PHE A 83 6.71 7.27 9.77
N THR A 84 5.63 8.05 9.72
CA THR A 84 5.67 9.45 9.29
C THR A 84 5.80 10.36 10.50
N ARG A 85 6.75 11.29 10.46
CA ARG A 85 6.92 12.32 11.50
C ARG A 85 6.84 13.70 10.85
N GLN A 86 5.94 14.53 11.34
CA GLN A 86 5.82 15.93 10.93
C GLN A 86 6.33 16.81 12.07
N PHE A 87 7.36 17.60 11.81
CA PHE A 87 7.83 18.61 12.76
C PHE A 87 7.25 19.97 12.40
N VAL A 88 6.56 20.60 13.34
CA VAL A 88 5.99 21.96 13.24
C VAL A 88 6.78 22.89 14.17
N PRO A 89 7.62 23.79 13.65
CA PRO A 89 8.45 24.67 14.47
C PRO A 89 7.61 25.64 15.31
N MET A 90 8.02 25.87 16.55
CA MET A 90 7.28 26.76 17.47
C MET A 90 7.18 28.19 16.93
N ALA A 91 8.24 28.67 16.26
CA ALA A 91 8.31 30.00 15.68
C ALA A 91 7.39 30.21 14.47
N GLU A 92 6.98 29.13 13.79
CA GLU A 92 6.09 29.20 12.62
C GLU A 92 4.60 29.19 13.04
N ILE A 93 4.29 28.88 14.31
CA ILE A 93 2.92 28.86 14.83
C ILE A 93 2.45 30.30 15.07
N GLN A 94 1.61 30.81 14.17
CA GLN A 94 1.10 32.18 14.25
C GLN A 94 -0.17 32.26 15.10
N ARG A 95 -1.02 31.24 15.02
CA ARG A 95 -2.30 31.21 15.71
C ARG A 95 -2.69 29.79 16.11
N VAL A 96 -3.27 29.68 17.30
CA VAL A 96 -3.95 28.45 17.74
C VAL A 96 -5.43 28.75 17.83
N GLN A 97 -6.25 27.97 17.13
CA GLN A 97 -7.69 28.13 17.10
C GLN A 97 -8.41 26.79 17.14
N ARG A 98 -9.67 26.77 17.57
CA ARG A 98 -10.52 25.60 17.37
C ARG A 98 -10.92 25.48 15.90
N GLY A 99 -11.12 24.25 15.45
CA GLY A 99 -11.56 23.99 14.10
C GLY A 99 -12.95 24.56 13.86
N ASP A 100 -13.13 25.10 12.67
CA ASP A 100 -14.39 25.72 12.27
C ASP A 100 -15.28 24.69 11.59
N ALA A 101 -16.55 24.63 12.00
CA ALA A 101 -17.58 23.79 11.40
C ALA A 101 -17.97 24.26 9.99
N ALA A 102 -17.74 25.55 9.66
CA ALA A 102 -18.04 26.12 8.35
C ALA A 102 -17.03 25.72 7.25
N VAL A 103 -15.99 24.95 7.58
CA VAL A 103 -15.03 24.46 6.60
C VAL A 103 -15.69 23.44 5.66
N ARG A 104 -15.60 23.68 4.35
CA ARG A 104 -16.13 22.77 3.32
C ARG A 104 -15.44 21.41 3.41
N LEU A 105 -16.12 20.44 4.01
CA LEU A 105 -15.62 19.08 4.13
C LEU A 105 -15.74 18.36 2.78
N LYS A 106 -14.61 17.98 2.17
CA LYS A 106 -14.64 16.98 1.09
C LYS A 106 -15.23 15.68 1.65
N GLN A 107 -16.12 15.06 0.86
CA GLN A 107 -16.80 13.83 1.24
C GLN A 107 -15.79 12.74 1.67
N VAL A 108 -16.11 12.04 2.76
CA VAL A 108 -15.31 10.91 3.24
C VAL A 108 -15.40 9.81 2.18
N ARG A 109 -14.27 9.50 1.54
CA ARG A 109 -14.18 8.35 0.65
C ARG A 109 -13.82 7.08 1.43
N PRO A 110 -14.27 5.87 1.01
CA PRO A 110 -14.10 4.63 1.78
C PRO A 110 -12.64 4.30 2.15
N TRP A 111 -11.68 4.61 1.28
CA TRP A 111 -10.25 4.38 1.54
C TRP A 111 -9.66 5.28 2.64
N HIS A 112 -10.36 6.32 3.08
CA HIS A 112 -9.95 7.08 4.27
C HIS A 112 -10.30 6.36 5.57
N TRP A 113 -10.98 5.21 5.52
CA TRP A 113 -11.11 4.33 6.66
C TRP A 113 -9.95 3.32 6.71
N PRO A 114 -9.49 2.85 7.89
CA PRO A 114 -9.82 3.34 9.22
C PRO A 114 -9.24 4.73 9.45
N TYR A 115 -9.85 5.48 10.37
CA TYR A 115 -9.37 6.82 10.74
C TYR A 115 -9.60 7.90 9.66
N PRO A 116 -10.87 8.23 9.36
CA PRO A 116 -11.24 9.17 8.30
C PRO A 116 -10.82 10.60 8.62
N GLU A 117 -10.56 10.93 9.88
CA GLU A 117 -10.23 12.31 10.25
C GLU A 117 -8.84 12.73 9.77
N ARG A 118 -7.92 11.77 9.57
CA ARG A 118 -6.59 11.96 8.98
C ARG A 118 -6.64 12.26 7.48
N ARG A 119 -6.80 13.54 7.16
CA ARG A 119 -6.92 14.05 5.78
C ARG A 119 -6.34 15.45 5.64
N ARG A 120 -5.88 15.77 4.43
CA ARG A 120 -5.63 17.14 3.98
C ARG A 120 -6.96 17.78 3.59
N ARG A 121 -7.29 18.90 4.22
CA ARG A 121 -8.53 19.67 4.01
C ARG A 121 -8.17 21.09 3.60
N TRP A 122 -9.14 21.82 3.06
CA TRP A 122 -8.97 23.23 2.74
C TRP A 122 -9.95 24.04 3.60
N GLY A 123 -9.43 24.90 4.45
CA GLY A 123 -10.19 25.85 5.26
C GLY A 123 -10.12 27.24 4.66
N VAL A 124 -11.24 27.97 4.66
CA VAL A 124 -11.33 29.30 4.05
C VAL A 124 -10.39 30.31 4.71
N GLN A 125 -10.17 30.20 6.03
CA GLN A 125 -9.32 31.12 6.81
C GLN A 125 -7.94 30.55 7.17
N ALA A 126 -7.76 29.23 7.10
CA ALA A 126 -6.54 28.55 7.56
C ALA A 126 -5.74 27.90 6.42
N GLY A 127 -6.15 28.09 5.16
CA GLY A 127 -5.52 27.47 4.00
C GLY A 127 -5.63 25.95 4.02
N VAL A 128 -4.53 25.26 3.71
CA VAL A 128 -4.47 23.80 3.74
C VAL A 128 -4.37 23.31 5.18
N ILE A 129 -5.36 22.56 5.67
CA ILE A 129 -5.35 21.92 6.99
C ILE A 129 -4.96 20.44 6.86
N ASN A 130 -3.79 20.07 7.35
CA ASN A 130 -3.39 18.68 7.53
C ASN A 130 -3.88 18.18 8.90
N ALA A 131 -4.97 17.40 8.90
CA ALA A 131 -5.51 16.85 10.14
C ALA A 131 -4.72 15.60 10.58
N TYR A 132 -4.12 15.67 11.75
CA TYR A 132 -3.52 14.58 12.52
C TYR A 132 -4.39 14.32 13.75
N ALA A 133 -5.69 14.03 13.56
CA ALA A 133 -6.67 14.00 14.64
C ALA A 133 -7.63 12.81 14.52
N THR A 134 -8.20 12.41 15.66
CA THR A 134 -9.17 11.31 15.84
C THR A 134 -10.61 11.83 15.80
N LEU A 135 -10.79 13.11 16.13
CA LEU A 135 -12.09 13.77 16.25
C LEU A 135 -12.46 14.56 14.98
N PRO A 136 -13.75 14.83 14.76
CA PRO A 136 -14.23 15.72 13.70
C PRO A 136 -13.57 17.10 13.77
N LEU A 137 -13.45 17.77 12.62
CA LEU A 137 -12.77 19.07 12.50
C LEU A 137 -13.19 20.13 13.55
N PRO A 138 -14.49 20.31 13.89
CA PRO A 138 -14.91 21.30 14.89
C PRO A 138 -14.29 21.12 16.28
N GLU A 139 -13.95 19.88 16.64
CA GLU A 139 -13.38 19.52 17.93
C GLU A 139 -11.84 19.49 17.89
N GLN A 140 -11.24 19.78 16.74
CA GLN A 140 -9.78 19.80 16.58
C GLN A 140 -9.21 21.14 17.03
N THR A 141 -8.01 21.08 17.61
CA THR A 141 -7.16 22.25 17.81
C THR A 141 -6.30 22.43 16.56
N ILE A 142 -6.46 23.56 15.88
CA ILE A 142 -5.72 23.91 14.67
C ILE A 142 -4.54 24.79 15.05
N LEU A 143 -3.34 24.33 14.69
CA LEU A 143 -2.11 25.12 14.69
C LEU A 143 -1.92 25.72 13.30
N ALA A 144 -2.12 27.02 13.14
CA ALA A 144 -1.93 27.71 11.88
C ALA A 144 -0.48 28.17 11.73
N THR A 145 0.17 27.77 10.63
CA THR A 145 1.48 28.30 10.20
C THR A 145 1.34 29.11 8.91
N ALA A 146 2.42 29.75 8.46
CA ALA A 146 2.41 30.55 7.23
C ALA A 146 2.01 29.73 5.99
N ASP A 147 2.45 28.48 5.89
CA ASP A 147 2.25 27.63 4.71
C ASP A 147 1.04 26.70 4.86
N GLU A 148 0.93 26.00 6.01
CA GLU A 148 -0.09 24.99 6.26
C GLU A 148 -0.62 25.04 7.70
N ALA A 149 -1.84 24.60 7.91
CA ALA A 149 -2.44 24.44 9.22
C ALA A 149 -2.45 22.96 9.63
N TYR A 150 -2.30 22.67 10.93
CA TYR A 150 -2.27 21.31 11.45
C TYR A 150 -3.40 21.10 12.47
N GLY A 151 -4.32 20.19 12.16
CA GLY A 151 -5.45 19.85 13.04
C GLY A 151 -5.08 18.72 14.00
N LEU A 152 -5.23 18.93 15.30
CA LEU A 152 -4.85 18.00 16.36
C LEU A 152 -6.05 17.70 17.27
N SER A 153 -6.08 16.51 17.89
CA SER A 153 -7.08 16.18 18.91
C SER A 153 -6.43 15.49 20.12
N PRO A 154 -5.62 16.22 20.91
CA PRO A 154 -5.04 15.70 22.16
C PRO A 154 -6.15 15.31 23.15
N ALA A 155 -5.92 14.27 23.95
CA ALA A 155 -6.87 13.84 24.98
C ALA A 155 -7.00 14.89 26.11
N GLU A 156 -5.90 15.55 26.46
CA GLU A 156 -5.84 16.62 27.47
C GLU A 156 -5.54 17.96 26.77
N THR A 157 -6.54 18.54 26.09
CA THR A 157 -6.38 19.77 25.30
C THR A 157 -5.83 20.94 26.12
N ASP A 158 -6.35 21.18 27.32
CA ASP A 158 -5.92 22.32 28.14
C ASP A 158 -4.47 22.16 28.60
N ARG A 159 -4.07 20.94 28.97
CA ARG A 159 -2.67 20.63 29.33
C ARG A 159 -1.73 20.76 28.14
N PHE A 160 -2.19 20.35 26.94
CA PHE A 160 -1.44 20.53 25.71
C PHE A 160 -1.21 22.02 25.41
N LEU A 161 -2.25 22.84 25.51
CA LEU A 161 -2.16 24.29 25.30
C LEU A 161 -1.27 24.97 26.33
N ALA A 162 -1.39 24.62 27.62
CA ALA A 162 -0.53 25.14 28.67
C ALA A 162 0.94 24.77 28.44
N ALA A 163 1.23 23.53 28.05
CA ALA A 163 2.59 23.10 27.71
C ALA A 163 3.15 23.82 26.48
N LEU A 164 2.30 24.09 25.48
CA LEU A 164 2.67 24.84 24.28
C LEU A 164 3.03 26.29 24.63
N GLN A 165 2.17 26.97 25.39
CA GLN A 165 2.38 28.36 25.83
C GLN A 165 3.63 28.49 26.70
N ALA A 166 3.83 27.60 27.67
CA ALA A 166 4.99 27.61 28.56
C ALA A 166 6.32 27.38 27.81
N ARG A 167 6.31 26.68 26.67
CA ARG A 167 7.50 26.45 25.85
C ARG A 167 7.74 27.56 24.85
N HIS A 168 6.66 28.15 24.31
CA HIS A 168 6.73 29.31 23.44
C HIS A 168 7.36 30.51 24.16
N SER A 169 7.03 30.74 25.44
CA SER A 169 7.60 31.84 26.23
C SER A 169 9.12 31.71 26.49
N LEU A 170 9.66 30.49 26.43
CA LEU A 170 11.10 30.24 26.61
C LEU A 170 11.93 30.59 25.38
N GLY A 171 11.29 30.87 24.23
CA GLY A 171 11.95 31.10 22.95
C GLY A 171 12.59 29.83 22.34
N PRO A 172 12.62 29.72 21.00
CA PRO A 172 13.21 28.57 20.31
C PRO A 172 14.74 28.56 20.43
N VAL A 173 15.35 27.38 20.61
CA VAL A 173 16.82 27.23 20.69
C VAL A 173 17.42 27.11 19.28
N ARG A 174 16.66 26.54 18.34
CA ARG A 174 16.99 26.50 16.90
C ARG A 174 15.74 26.73 16.05
N SER A 175 15.84 27.62 15.06
CA SER A 175 14.86 27.76 13.99
C SER A 175 15.02 26.61 12.97
N ARG A 176 14.41 25.46 13.27
CA ARG A 176 14.22 24.43 12.24
C ARG A 176 13.07 24.83 11.32
N ARG A 177 13.17 24.50 10.02
CA ARG A 177 12.04 24.59 9.10
C ARG A 177 11.09 23.42 9.32
N THR A 178 9.82 23.60 8.98
CA THR A 178 8.84 22.51 8.90
C THR A 178 9.41 21.34 8.08
N GLU A 179 9.50 20.15 8.68
CA GLU A 179 10.07 18.95 8.06
C GLU A 179 9.07 17.78 8.15
N LEU A 180 8.68 17.26 6.99
CA LEU A 180 7.88 16.05 6.86
C LEU A 180 8.79 14.89 6.50
N ARG A 181 9.03 14.01 7.48
CA ARG A 181 9.86 12.82 7.29
C ARG A 181 8.97 11.62 6.97
N TYR A 182 8.95 11.23 5.70
CA TYR A 182 8.31 10.01 5.24
C TYR A 182 9.19 8.77 5.48
N PRO A 183 8.59 7.56 5.57
CA PRO A 183 9.37 6.33 5.55
C PRO A 183 10.17 6.22 4.25
N PRO A 184 11.38 5.62 4.29
CA PRO A 184 12.26 5.52 3.12
C PRO A 184 11.58 4.88 1.91
N LEU A 185 10.66 3.92 2.11
CA LEU A 185 9.94 3.26 1.02
C LEU A 185 9.05 4.22 0.22
N TRP A 186 8.40 5.20 0.86
CA TRP A 186 7.45 6.10 0.19
C TRP A 186 8.12 7.19 -0.64
N THR A 187 9.38 7.51 -0.34
CA THR A 187 10.17 8.51 -1.08
C THR A 187 10.94 7.90 -2.25
N TRP A 188 10.78 6.60 -2.52
CA TRP A 188 11.51 5.95 -3.60
C TRP A 188 11.16 6.52 -4.97
N PRO A 189 12.16 6.86 -5.81
CA PRO A 189 11.94 7.35 -7.16
C PRO A 189 11.12 6.41 -8.05
N LEU A 190 11.20 5.10 -7.79
CA LEU A 190 10.48 4.06 -8.51
C LEU A 190 8.95 4.31 -8.55
N TRP A 191 8.38 4.84 -7.48
CA TRP A 191 6.94 5.14 -7.43
C TRP A 191 6.51 6.26 -8.39
N ARG A 192 7.46 7.11 -8.81
CA ARG A 192 7.23 8.21 -9.75
C ARG A 192 7.57 7.83 -11.19
N ASP A 193 8.27 6.71 -11.38
CA ASP A 193 8.71 6.21 -12.66
C ASP A 193 7.62 5.33 -13.31
N ARG A 194 6.81 5.95 -14.16
CA ARG A 194 5.67 5.28 -14.81
C ARG A 194 6.09 4.14 -15.73
N SER A 195 7.22 4.27 -16.42
CA SER A 195 7.72 3.25 -17.35
C SER A 195 8.21 2.01 -16.60
N ALA A 196 8.94 2.21 -15.50
CA ALA A 196 9.34 1.11 -14.63
C ALA A 196 8.13 0.36 -14.06
N LEU A 197 7.17 1.11 -13.49
CA LEU A 197 5.94 0.53 -12.95
C LEU A 197 5.10 -0.18 -14.02
N PHE A 198 5.04 0.37 -15.23
CA PHE A 198 4.36 -0.26 -16.36
C PHE A 198 5.00 -1.60 -16.71
N LEU A 199 6.32 -1.69 -16.85
CA LEU A 199 6.99 -2.96 -17.18
C LEU A 199 6.80 -4.02 -16.09
N ILE A 200 6.96 -3.63 -14.82
CA ILE A 200 6.74 -4.52 -13.68
C ILE A 200 5.29 -5.01 -13.66
N GLY A 201 4.33 -4.08 -13.81
CA GLY A 201 2.90 -4.37 -13.81
C GLY A 201 2.46 -5.22 -15.01
N ALA A 202 2.96 -4.93 -16.21
CA ALA A 202 2.71 -5.71 -17.42
C ALA A 202 3.26 -7.13 -17.29
N GLY A 203 4.46 -7.29 -16.69
CA GLY A 203 5.03 -8.61 -16.42
C GLY A 203 4.17 -9.42 -15.45
N LEU A 204 3.70 -8.79 -14.35
CA LEU A 204 2.81 -9.44 -13.40
C LEU A 204 1.48 -9.83 -14.05
N LEU A 205 0.90 -8.93 -14.85
CA LEU A 205 -0.31 -9.19 -15.60
C LEU A 205 -0.11 -10.37 -16.57
N GLY A 206 1.03 -10.43 -17.26
CA GLY A 206 1.40 -11.56 -18.13
C GLY A 206 1.39 -12.89 -17.37
N VAL A 207 2.04 -12.95 -16.21
CA VAL A 207 2.03 -14.14 -15.34
C VAL A 207 0.60 -14.53 -14.97
N LEU A 208 -0.21 -13.58 -14.50
CA LEU A 208 -1.60 -13.82 -14.10
C LEU A 208 -2.47 -14.29 -15.27
N LEU A 209 -2.27 -13.75 -16.47
CA LEU A 209 -3.00 -14.16 -17.67
C LEU A 209 -2.65 -15.58 -18.09
N ILE A 210 -1.38 -15.97 -18.04
CA ILE A 210 -0.94 -17.33 -18.39
C ILE A 210 -1.53 -18.33 -17.37
N PHE A 211 -1.43 -18.04 -16.07
CA PHE A 211 -2.04 -18.86 -15.02
C PHE A 211 -3.56 -18.96 -15.19
N GLY A 212 -4.23 -17.83 -15.39
CA GLY A 212 -5.67 -17.78 -15.56
C GLY A 212 -6.11 -18.58 -16.78
N MET A 213 -5.49 -18.35 -17.93
CA MET A 213 -5.78 -19.07 -19.17
C MET A 213 -5.65 -20.59 -18.99
N LEU A 214 -4.56 -21.03 -18.34
CA LEU A 214 -4.37 -22.45 -18.04
C LEU A 214 -5.49 -22.98 -17.14
N CYS A 215 -5.78 -22.32 -16.02
CA CYS A 215 -6.80 -22.76 -15.07
C CYS A 215 -8.21 -22.82 -15.70
N PHE A 216 -8.57 -21.87 -16.56
CA PHE A 216 -9.86 -21.90 -17.26
C PHE A 216 -9.97 -23.04 -18.27
N ARG A 217 -8.88 -23.42 -18.91
CA ARG A 217 -8.86 -24.55 -19.86
C ARG A 217 -8.65 -25.89 -19.17
N TYR A 218 -7.99 -25.93 -18.03
CA TYR A 218 -7.55 -27.14 -17.33
C TYR A 218 -8.61 -28.25 -17.17
N PRO A 219 -9.89 -27.95 -16.87
CA PRO A 219 -10.93 -28.99 -16.75
C PRO A 219 -11.22 -29.72 -18.07
N VAL A 220 -11.05 -29.05 -19.20
CA VAL A 220 -11.37 -29.55 -20.55
C VAL A 220 -10.18 -30.28 -21.17
N LEU A 221 -8.96 -30.08 -20.67
CA LEU A 221 -7.77 -30.75 -21.19
C LEU A 221 -7.77 -32.25 -20.87
N SER A 222 -7.32 -33.03 -21.85
CA SER A 222 -6.99 -34.46 -21.72
C SER A 222 -6.03 -34.71 -20.56
N ALA A 223 -6.16 -35.87 -19.91
CA ALA A 223 -5.32 -36.22 -18.76
C ALA A 223 -3.83 -36.26 -19.11
N ASP A 224 -3.53 -36.78 -20.31
CA ASP A 224 -2.20 -36.90 -20.87
C ASP A 224 -2.06 -36.02 -22.11
N LEU A 225 -0.97 -35.26 -22.16
CA LEU A 225 -0.67 -34.34 -23.24
C LEU A 225 0.76 -34.52 -23.76
N PRO A 226 0.98 -34.36 -25.07
CA PRO A 226 2.31 -34.31 -25.64
C PRO A 226 2.99 -33.00 -25.21
N LEU A 227 3.84 -33.07 -24.19
CA LEU A 227 4.56 -31.90 -23.65
C LEU A 227 5.88 -31.62 -24.39
N HIS A 228 6.38 -32.58 -25.17
CA HIS A 228 7.58 -32.43 -25.98
C HIS A 228 7.43 -33.11 -27.34
N PHE A 229 7.94 -32.45 -28.37
CA PHE A 229 7.97 -32.95 -29.74
C PHE A 229 9.42 -33.04 -30.21
N ASP A 230 9.77 -34.16 -30.83
CA ASP A 230 11.05 -34.33 -31.52
C ASP A 230 11.13 -33.44 -32.77
N VAL A 231 12.31 -33.34 -33.40
CA VAL A 231 12.60 -32.63 -34.65
C VAL A 231 11.66 -33.07 -35.78
N ASN A 232 11.12 -34.29 -35.72
CA ASN A 232 10.14 -34.83 -36.67
C ASN A 232 8.69 -34.43 -36.37
N GLY A 233 8.43 -33.63 -35.33
CA GLY A 233 7.07 -33.23 -34.92
C GLY A 233 6.27 -34.33 -34.23
N ILE A 234 6.92 -35.43 -33.84
CA ILE A 234 6.29 -36.56 -33.15
C ILE A 234 6.37 -36.33 -31.63
N PRO A 235 5.28 -36.56 -30.88
CA PRO A 235 5.31 -36.55 -29.42
C PRO A 235 6.30 -37.58 -28.86
N ASP A 236 7.37 -37.11 -28.24
CA ASP A 236 8.36 -37.97 -27.57
C ASP A 236 8.15 -38.00 -26.04
N ARG A 237 7.48 -36.98 -25.49
CA ARG A 237 7.11 -36.94 -24.07
C ARG A 237 5.63 -36.67 -23.87
N ILE A 238 4.91 -37.73 -23.55
CA ILE A 238 3.54 -37.66 -23.05
C ILE A 238 3.62 -37.56 -21.52
N ALA A 239 2.99 -36.54 -20.95
CA ALA A 239 2.99 -36.32 -19.51
C ALA A 239 1.65 -35.76 -19.03
N PRO A 240 1.38 -35.85 -17.71
CA PRO A 240 0.14 -35.35 -17.15
C PRO A 240 -0.04 -33.86 -17.43
N LYS A 241 -1.29 -33.43 -17.67
CA LYS A 241 -1.61 -32.01 -17.90
C LYS A 241 -1.17 -31.05 -16.79
N SER A 242 -0.91 -31.54 -15.57
CA SER A 242 -0.27 -30.75 -14.51
C SER A 242 1.12 -30.23 -14.88
N GLY A 243 1.84 -30.90 -15.78
CA GLY A 243 3.12 -30.46 -16.31
C GLY A 243 3.05 -29.11 -17.05
N LEU A 244 1.89 -28.72 -17.56
CA LEU A 244 1.69 -27.40 -18.19
C LEU A 244 1.91 -26.25 -17.21
N PHE A 245 1.75 -26.47 -15.90
CA PHE A 245 2.02 -25.44 -14.88
C PHE A 245 3.51 -25.07 -14.77
N ALA A 246 4.42 -25.86 -15.34
CA ALA A 246 5.83 -25.49 -15.38
C ALA A 246 6.05 -24.16 -16.11
N LEU A 247 5.32 -23.89 -17.20
CA LEU A 247 5.42 -22.64 -17.96
C LEU A 247 5.06 -21.40 -17.13
N PRO A 248 3.86 -21.30 -16.53
CA PRO A 248 3.52 -20.16 -15.67
C PRO A 248 4.40 -20.07 -14.41
N ILE A 249 4.88 -21.19 -13.86
CA ILE A 249 5.84 -21.18 -12.74
C ILE A 249 7.18 -20.57 -13.15
N ILE A 250 7.73 -20.97 -14.31
CA ILE A 250 8.95 -20.37 -14.87
C ILE A 250 8.73 -18.88 -15.13
N GLY A 251 7.58 -18.50 -15.68
CA GLY A 251 7.18 -17.11 -15.84
C GLY A 251 7.20 -16.34 -14.51
N LEU A 252 6.57 -16.86 -13.47
CA LEU A 252 6.53 -16.24 -12.14
C LEU A 252 7.92 -16.11 -11.52
N LEU A 253 8.74 -17.16 -11.58
CA LEU A 253 10.11 -17.14 -11.06
C LEU A 253 10.96 -16.12 -11.81
N THR A 254 10.89 -16.10 -13.14
CA THR A 254 11.60 -15.14 -13.98
C THR A 254 11.20 -13.72 -13.60
N TRP A 255 9.89 -13.44 -13.51
CA TRP A 255 9.41 -12.12 -13.12
C TRP A 255 9.87 -11.72 -11.72
N THR A 256 9.81 -12.64 -10.75
CA THR A 256 10.20 -12.37 -9.35
C THR A 256 11.69 -12.08 -9.21
N VAL A 257 12.53 -12.90 -9.84
CA VAL A 257 14.00 -12.73 -9.81
C VAL A 257 14.39 -11.43 -10.51
N ASN A 258 13.83 -11.15 -11.69
CA ASN A 258 14.10 -9.91 -12.42
C ASN A 258 13.54 -8.67 -11.70
N LEU A 259 12.43 -8.79 -10.97
CA LEU A 259 11.93 -7.73 -10.12
C LEU A 259 12.95 -7.41 -9.01
N ALA A 260 13.40 -8.43 -8.26
CA ALA A 260 14.34 -8.25 -7.16
C ALA A 260 15.69 -7.67 -7.65
N LEU A 261 16.26 -8.25 -8.70
CA LEU A 261 17.52 -7.78 -9.29
C LEU A 261 17.38 -6.40 -9.95
N GLY A 262 16.27 -6.14 -10.63
CA GLY A 262 15.98 -4.84 -11.24
C GLY A 262 15.81 -3.75 -10.20
N VAL A 263 15.09 -4.00 -9.11
CA VAL A 263 14.97 -3.04 -7.99
C VAL A 263 16.34 -2.78 -7.35
N TRP A 264 17.17 -3.81 -7.19
CA TRP A 264 18.54 -3.65 -6.68
C TRP A 264 19.42 -2.80 -7.62
N LEU A 265 19.42 -3.09 -8.93
CA LEU A 265 20.16 -2.32 -9.94
C LEU A 265 19.69 -0.87 -10.03
N TYR A 266 18.37 -0.66 -10.06
CA TYR A 266 17.75 0.66 -10.11
C TYR A 266 18.17 1.52 -8.93
N ARG A 267 18.39 0.91 -7.76
CA ARG A 267 18.79 1.60 -6.54
C ARG A 267 20.29 1.86 -6.45
N ARG A 268 21.14 0.94 -6.92
CA ARG A 268 22.56 0.91 -6.54
C ARG A 268 23.55 1.26 -7.66
N VAL A 269 23.23 0.96 -8.92
CA VAL A 269 24.24 0.93 -9.98
C VAL A 269 23.78 1.72 -11.21
N GLN A 270 22.80 1.21 -11.95
CA GLN A 270 22.38 1.75 -13.24
C GLN A 270 20.88 1.50 -13.47
N PRO A 271 20.04 2.55 -13.59
CA PRO A 271 18.62 2.41 -13.87
C PRO A 271 18.33 1.66 -15.17
N GLN A 272 19.16 1.85 -16.21
CA GLN A 272 18.98 1.22 -17.52
C GLN A 272 19.04 -0.32 -17.46
N GLY A 273 19.89 -0.89 -16.60
CA GLY A 273 19.96 -2.34 -16.40
C GLY A 273 18.67 -2.91 -15.81
N ALA A 274 17.96 -2.15 -14.98
CA ALA A 274 16.67 -2.57 -14.43
C ALA A 274 15.59 -2.69 -15.52
N TYR A 275 15.59 -1.77 -16.49
CA TYR A 275 14.68 -1.81 -17.63
C TYR A 275 14.91 -3.02 -18.52
N LEU A 276 16.16 -3.43 -18.74
CA LEU A 276 16.48 -4.64 -19.50
C LEU A 276 15.98 -5.90 -18.78
N LEU A 277 16.12 -5.98 -17.45
CA LEU A 277 15.61 -7.10 -16.66
C LEU A 277 14.08 -7.17 -16.68
N TRP A 278 13.39 -6.05 -16.46
CA TRP A 278 11.92 -6.03 -16.47
C TRP A 278 11.34 -6.23 -17.88
N GLY A 279 11.96 -5.63 -18.89
CA GLY A 279 11.60 -5.85 -20.30
C GLY A 279 11.87 -7.28 -20.76
N GLY A 280 13.01 -7.86 -20.38
CA GLY A 280 13.35 -9.26 -20.64
C GLY A 280 12.37 -10.22 -19.95
N ALA A 281 12.02 -9.97 -18.69
CA ALA A 281 11.01 -10.75 -17.99
C ALA A 281 9.64 -10.69 -18.68
N LEU A 282 9.24 -9.52 -19.19
CA LEU A 282 8.01 -9.36 -19.97
C LEU A 282 8.07 -10.16 -21.29
N ALA A 283 9.21 -10.13 -22.00
CA ALA A 283 9.40 -10.93 -23.20
C ALA A 283 9.30 -12.43 -22.93
N VAL A 284 9.88 -12.91 -21.81
CA VAL A 284 9.75 -14.30 -21.37
C VAL A 284 8.28 -14.67 -21.10
N GLN A 285 7.47 -13.78 -20.51
CA GLN A 285 6.03 -14.03 -20.39
C GLN A 285 5.37 -14.20 -21.75
N GLY A 286 5.69 -13.35 -22.73
CA GLY A 286 5.16 -13.46 -24.09
C GLY A 286 5.47 -14.82 -24.73
N ILE A 287 6.73 -15.27 -24.63
CA ILE A 287 7.17 -16.57 -25.16
C ILE A 287 6.49 -17.72 -24.42
N ALA A 288 6.45 -17.69 -23.09
CA ALA A 288 5.79 -18.72 -22.28
C ALA A 288 4.29 -18.80 -22.56
N GLY A 289 3.63 -17.65 -22.75
CA GLY A 289 2.21 -17.58 -23.11
C GLY A 289 1.93 -18.15 -24.49
N LEU A 290 2.76 -17.84 -25.50
CA LEU A 290 2.65 -18.44 -26.84
C LEU A 290 2.89 -19.95 -26.83
N ALA A 291 3.90 -20.41 -26.09
CA ALA A 291 4.18 -21.83 -25.93
C ALA A 291 2.99 -22.56 -25.30
N LEU A 292 2.43 -22.01 -24.22
CA LEU A 292 1.26 -22.57 -23.55
C LEU A 292 0.04 -22.60 -24.50
N PHE A 293 -0.22 -21.50 -25.21
CA PHE A 293 -1.32 -21.42 -26.18
C PHE A 293 -1.25 -22.51 -27.25
N ASN A 294 -0.05 -22.77 -27.78
CA ASN A 294 0.16 -23.81 -28.77
C ASN A 294 0.00 -25.23 -28.19
N LEU A 295 0.42 -25.46 -26.96
CA LEU A 295 0.27 -26.77 -26.29
C LEU A 295 -1.19 -27.08 -25.92
N MET A 296 -2.01 -26.08 -25.60
CA MET A 296 -3.43 -26.26 -25.28
C MET A 296 -4.34 -26.42 -26.50
N ARG A 297 -3.78 -26.35 -27.71
CA ARG A 297 -4.54 -26.47 -28.97
C ARG A 297 -4.79 -27.92 -29.39
N TRP A 298 -4.07 -28.85 -28.78
CA TRP A 298 -4.16 -30.30 -28.97
C TRP A 298 -4.99 -30.93 -27.85
#